data_AF-A0A2V6F6B1-F1
#
_entry.id   AF-A0A2V6F6B1-F1
#
_cell.length_a   1.000
_cell.length_b   1.000
_cell.length_c   1.000
_cell.angle_alpha   90.00
_cell.angle_beta   90.00
_cell.angle_gamma   90.00
#
_symmetry.space_group_name_H-M   'P 1'
#
loop_
_entity.id
_entity.type
_entity.pdbx_description
1 polymer ?
#
loop_
_entity_poly.entity_id
_entity_poly.type
_entity_poly.pdbx_seq_one_letter_code
_entity_poly.pdbx_strand_id
1 'polypeptide(L)'
;MRKTTMPFTRKALVTSALVALAGLSAAENRLEGDRIATSDGDVIIHPINHATFVTSWKDKTIYADPVGGGKRFDGLPKPDLILVTDIHGDHLDAGTLEAIAGSATIVAPAAVAEKLPEKLRKQTTVLANGETKTVAGVGVEALPMYNLTADRLKFHNKGRGNGYVV
;
A
#
# COMPACT_ATOMS: atom_id res chain seq x y z
N MET A 1 -72.76 50.62 3.54
CA MET A 1 -71.40 50.69 2.96
C MET A 1 -71.01 49.31 2.50
N ARG A 2 -70.54 49.18 1.25
CA ARG A 2 -70.13 47.92 0.60
C ARG A 2 -68.98 47.25 1.35
N LYS A 3 -68.91 45.91 1.31
CA LYS A 3 -67.79 45.19 0.69
C LYS A 3 -68.06 43.68 0.61
N THR A 4 -68.18 43.24 -0.63
CA THR A 4 -68.06 41.87 -1.13
C THR A 4 -66.63 41.38 -0.97
N THR A 5 -66.40 40.14 -0.56
CA THR A 5 -65.12 39.44 -0.77
C THR A 5 -65.37 37.94 -0.95
N MET A 6 -65.07 37.44 -2.16
CA MET A 6 -64.93 36.00 -2.47
C MET A 6 -63.58 35.49 -1.96
N PRO A 7 -63.47 34.23 -1.50
CA PRO A 7 -62.17 33.59 -1.34
C PRO A 7 -61.70 32.92 -2.65
N PHE A 8 -60.48 33.29 -3.04
CA PHE A 8 -59.67 32.71 -4.10
C PHE A 8 -59.20 31.29 -3.73
N THR A 9 -59.32 30.36 -4.67
CA THR A 9 -58.66 29.04 -4.64
C THR A 9 -57.15 29.21 -4.83
N ARG A 10 -56.35 28.83 -3.83
CA ARG A 10 -54.88 28.74 -3.96
C ARG A 10 -54.52 27.42 -4.62
N LYS A 11 -54.03 27.45 -5.87
CA LYS A 11 -53.27 26.34 -6.45
C LYS A 11 -51.93 26.24 -5.74
N ALA A 12 -51.70 25.14 -5.03
CA ALA A 12 -50.40 24.84 -4.44
C ALA A 12 -49.42 24.45 -5.57
N LEU A 13 -48.36 25.24 -5.76
CA LEU A 13 -47.25 24.88 -6.61
C LEU A 13 -46.25 24.08 -5.76
N VAL A 14 -46.23 22.76 -5.94
CA VAL A 14 -45.21 21.90 -5.33
C VAL A 14 -43.95 22.02 -6.18
N THR A 15 -42.95 22.73 -5.68
CA THR A 15 -41.62 22.79 -6.30
C THR A 15 -40.81 21.61 -5.78
N SER A 16 -40.62 20.58 -6.60
CA SER A 16 -39.68 19.49 -6.29
C SER A 16 -38.25 20.03 -6.35
N ALA A 17 -37.60 20.14 -5.21
CA ALA A 17 -36.17 20.40 -5.13
C ALA A 17 -35.41 19.11 -5.50
N LEU A 18 -34.82 19.10 -6.69
CA LEU A 18 -33.88 18.06 -7.10
C LEU A 18 -32.58 18.29 -6.32
N VAL A 19 -32.33 17.52 -5.27
CA VAL A 19 -31.03 17.50 -4.59
C VAL A 19 -30.07 16.73 -5.49
N ALA A 20 -29.29 17.46 -6.28
CA ALA A 20 -28.13 16.89 -6.95
C ALA A 20 -27.09 16.56 -5.86
N LEU A 21 -27.01 15.29 -5.48
CA LEU A 21 -25.91 14.77 -4.69
C LEU A 21 -24.66 14.79 -5.61
N ALA A 22 -23.97 15.92 -5.64
CA ALA A 22 -22.63 15.97 -6.19
C ALA A 22 -21.78 15.03 -5.33
N GLY A 23 -21.42 13.86 -5.87
CA GLY A 23 -20.49 12.96 -5.23
C GLY A 23 -19.20 13.73 -4.98
N LEU A 24 -18.91 14.01 -3.71
CA LEU A 24 -17.56 14.35 -3.29
C LEU A 24 -16.70 13.16 -3.68
N SER A 25 -16.02 13.26 -4.82
CA SER A 25 -14.81 12.49 -5.05
C SER A 25 -13.89 12.89 -3.90
N ALA A 26 -13.73 12.00 -2.93
CA ALA A 26 -12.61 12.11 -2.00
C ALA A 26 -11.39 12.21 -2.91
N ALA A 27 -10.66 13.32 -2.83
CA ALA A 27 -9.32 13.36 -3.37
C ALA A 27 -8.54 12.29 -2.60
N GLU A 28 -8.55 11.06 -3.11
CA GLU A 28 -7.68 10.00 -2.64
C GLU A 28 -6.29 10.61 -2.65
N ASN A 29 -5.62 10.52 -1.52
CA ASN A 29 -4.29 11.08 -1.35
C ASN A 29 -3.37 10.40 -2.37
N ARG A 30 -3.18 11.02 -3.53
CA ARG A 30 -2.47 10.40 -4.64
C ARG A 30 -1.00 10.39 -4.29
N LEU A 31 -0.37 9.23 -4.41
CA LEU A 31 1.08 9.11 -4.23
C LEU A 31 1.79 10.02 -5.23
N GLU A 32 2.65 10.90 -4.74
CA GLU A 32 3.57 11.68 -5.57
C GLU A 32 4.85 10.87 -5.81
N GLY A 33 5.47 11.02 -6.98
CA GLY A 33 6.71 10.30 -7.29
C GLY A 33 6.97 10.20 -8.79
N ASP A 34 7.95 9.38 -9.14
CA ASP A 34 8.31 9.10 -10.53
C ASP A 34 7.20 8.26 -11.17
N ARG A 35 6.56 8.82 -12.21
CA ARG A 35 5.47 8.16 -12.93
C ARG A 35 6.02 7.43 -14.17
N ILE A 36 5.64 6.17 -14.28
CA ILE A 36 5.94 5.29 -15.41
C ILE A 36 4.62 4.83 -16.01
N ALA A 37 4.32 5.29 -17.23
CA ALA A 37 3.14 4.84 -17.95
C ALA A 37 3.32 3.40 -18.45
N THR A 38 2.32 2.55 -18.25
CA THR A 38 2.30 1.17 -18.78
C THR A 38 1.01 0.92 -19.54
N SER A 39 0.93 -0.21 -20.26
CA SER A 39 -0.31 -0.62 -20.93
C SER A 39 -1.43 -1.00 -19.95
N ASP A 40 -1.12 -1.20 -18.67
CA ASP A 40 -2.06 -1.67 -17.64
C ASP A 40 -2.14 -0.68 -16.45
N GLY A 41 -2.06 0.62 -16.76
CA GLY A 41 -2.13 1.71 -15.79
C GLY A 41 -0.77 2.25 -15.38
N ASP A 42 -0.77 3.46 -14.83
CA ASP A 42 0.46 4.11 -14.36
C ASP A 42 1.03 3.39 -13.13
N VAL A 43 2.34 3.24 -13.10
CA VAL A 43 3.11 2.92 -11.89
C VAL A 43 3.71 4.22 -11.38
N ILE A 44 3.56 4.51 -10.09
CA ILE A 44 4.21 5.66 -9.44
C ILE A 44 5.13 5.11 -8.36
N ILE A 45 6.39 5.56 -8.35
CA ILE A 45 7.38 5.17 -7.35
C ILE A 45 7.77 6.41 -6.55
N HIS A 46 7.61 6.32 -5.23
CA HIS A 46 7.99 7.34 -4.26
C HIS A 46 9.19 6.84 -3.44
N PRO A 47 10.42 7.26 -3.78
CA PRO A 47 11.60 6.93 -2.99
C PRO A 47 11.55 7.63 -1.63
N ILE A 48 11.88 6.92 -0.56
CA ILE A 48 11.97 7.50 0.79
C ILE A 48 13.44 7.55 1.23
N ASN A 49 14.09 6.40 1.32
CA ASN A 49 15.48 6.30 1.75
C ASN A 49 16.05 4.89 1.52
N HIS A 50 17.23 4.79 0.92
CA HIS A 50 17.89 3.50 0.66
C HIS A 50 16.98 2.54 -0.13
N ALA A 51 16.66 1.37 0.41
CA ALA A 51 15.74 0.39 -0.18
C ALA A 51 14.26 0.70 0.11
N THR A 52 13.97 1.69 0.98
CA THR A 52 12.59 2.07 1.31
C THR A 52 11.98 2.94 0.22
N PHE A 53 10.93 2.42 -0.41
CA PHE A 53 10.08 3.16 -1.34
C PHE A 53 8.64 2.67 -1.30
N VAL A 54 7.73 3.51 -1.79
CA VAL A 54 6.31 3.17 -1.97
C VAL A 54 6.01 3.15 -3.45
N THR A 55 5.29 2.13 -3.89
CA THR A 55 4.79 2.01 -5.26
C THR A 55 3.27 2.07 -5.24
N SER A 56 2.67 2.89 -6.11
CA SER A 56 1.26 2.77 -6.44
C SER A 56 1.08 2.20 -7.84
N TRP A 57 0.20 1.23 -7.99
CA TRP A 57 -0.23 0.73 -9.29
C TRP A 57 -1.71 0.36 -9.21
N LYS A 58 -2.52 0.91 -10.12
CA LYS A 58 -4.00 0.84 -10.05
C LYS A 58 -4.51 1.31 -8.69
N ASP A 59 -5.26 0.46 -7.98
CA ASP A 59 -5.81 0.69 -6.65
C ASP A 59 -4.94 0.07 -5.54
N LYS A 60 -3.68 -0.30 -5.84
CA LYS A 60 -2.77 -0.94 -4.90
C LYS A 60 -1.63 -0.03 -4.49
N THR A 61 -1.35 -0.04 -3.19
CA THR A 61 -0.18 0.59 -2.58
C THR A 61 0.74 -0.49 -2.01
N ILE A 62 1.98 -0.54 -2.51
CA ILE A 62 2.99 -1.54 -2.15
C ILE A 62 4.17 -0.83 -1.49
N TYR A 63 4.55 -1.25 -0.29
CA TYR A 63 5.73 -0.71 0.40
C TYR A 63 6.86 -1.72 0.31
N ALA A 64 8.04 -1.27 -0.09
CA ALA A 64 9.26 -2.08 -0.08
C ALA A 64 10.15 -1.67 1.10
N ASP A 65 10.59 -2.66 1.88
CA ASP A 65 11.58 -2.52 2.95
C ASP A 65 11.41 -1.28 3.83
N PRO A 66 10.23 -1.08 4.46
CA PRO A 66 9.96 0.14 5.22
C PRO A 66 10.77 0.17 6.52
N VAL A 67 11.72 1.11 6.60
CA VAL A 67 12.56 1.34 7.80
C VAL A 67 12.64 2.82 8.21
N GLY A 68 12.95 3.05 9.49
CA GLY A 68 13.28 4.38 10.03
C GLY A 68 12.13 5.15 10.70
N GLY A 69 11.11 4.43 11.14
CA GLY A 69 10.02 4.91 11.98
C GLY A 69 8.78 5.37 11.20
N GLY A 70 7.61 5.21 11.82
CA GLY A 70 6.31 5.52 11.20
C GLY A 70 6.19 6.96 10.67
N LYS A 71 6.87 7.93 11.30
CA LYS A 71 6.87 9.34 10.86
C LYS A 71 7.35 9.55 9.43
N ARG A 72 8.20 8.66 8.89
CA ARG A 72 8.65 8.73 7.49
C ARG A 72 7.52 8.46 6.48
N PHE A 73 6.41 7.90 6.95
CA PHE A 73 5.27 7.50 6.13
C PHE A 73 4.02 8.35 6.42
N ASP A 74 4.15 9.39 7.25
CA ASP A 74 3.06 10.33 7.52
C ASP A 74 2.60 11.00 6.23
N GLY A 75 1.29 10.96 5.95
CA GLY A 75 0.73 11.52 4.74
C GLY A 75 0.90 10.64 3.48
N LEU A 76 1.46 9.44 3.58
CA LEU A 76 1.45 8.47 2.48
C LEU A 76 0.19 7.57 2.53
N PRO A 77 -0.25 7.00 1.40
CA PRO A 77 -1.35 6.03 1.38
C PRO A 77 -1.00 4.79 2.21
N LYS A 78 -2.00 4.20 2.89
CA LYS A 78 -1.77 2.96 3.65
C LYS A 78 -1.39 1.81 2.72
N PRO A 79 -0.48 0.91 3.13
CA PRO A 79 -0.12 -0.23 2.31
C PRO A 79 -1.26 -1.24 2.19
N ASP A 80 -1.42 -1.81 1.00
CA ASP A 80 -2.17 -3.06 0.78
C ASP A 80 -1.25 -4.27 0.92
N LEU A 81 0.02 -4.09 0.52
CA LEU A 81 1.08 -5.09 0.52
C LEU A 81 2.38 -4.47 1.02
N ILE A 82 3.11 -5.21 1.84
CA ILE A 82 4.48 -4.87 2.25
C ILE A 82 5.40 -5.99 1.83
N LEU A 83 6.49 -5.64 1.15
CA LEU A 83 7.57 -6.55 0.77
C LEU A 83 8.76 -6.30 1.69
N VAL A 84 9.25 -7.34 2.36
CA VAL A 84 10.48 -7.28 3.15
C VAL A 84 11.48 -8.29 2.62
N THR A 85 12.62 -7.80 2.14
CA THR A 85 13.53 -8.57 1.29
C THR A 85 14.57 -9.35 2.10
N ASP A 86 15.09 -8.76 3.19
CA ASP A 86 16.17 -9.33 3.99
C ASP A 86 16.09 -8.95 5.48
N ILE A 87 16.92 -9.60 6.30
CA ILE A 87 16.93 -9.46 7.76
C ILE A 87 17.75 -8.27 8.27
N HIS A 88 18.54 -7.61 7.42
CA HIS A 88 19.38 -6.50 7.84
C HIS A 88 18.56 -5.26 8.20
N GLY A 89 19.08 -4.42 9.10
CA GLY A 89 18.35 -3.29 9.67
C GLY A 89 18.05 -2.14 8.69
N ASP A 90 18.71 -2.13 7.53
CA ASP A 90 18.43 -1.26 6.39
C ASP A 90 17.32 -1.79 5.47
N HIS A 91 16.76 -2.97 5.78
CA HIS A 91 15.62 -3.60 5.10
C HIS A 91 14.48 -3.99 6.06
N LEU A 92 14.79 -4.38 7.30
CA LEU A 92 13.86 -4.85 8.31
C LEU A 92 13.91 -3.98 9.57
N ASP A 93 12.78 -3.35 9.88
CA ASP A 93 12.53 -2.64 11.13
C ASP A 93 11.13 -2.99 11.65
N ALA A 94 11.07 -3.85 12.67
CA ALA A 94 9.80 -4.29 13.25
C ALA A 94 8.98 -3.13 13.85
N GLY A 95 9.63 -2.10 14.42
CA GLY A 95 8.93 -0.95 14.98
C GLY A 95 8.30 -0.09 13.90
N THR A 96 8.95 0.04 12.75
CA THR A 96 8.36 0.68 11.57
C THR A 96 7.15 -0.11 11.07
N LEU A 97 7.30 -1.43 10.89
CA LEU A 97 6.21 -2.30 10.44
C LEU A 97 5.00 -2.25 11.39
N GLU A 98 5.21 -2.28 12.71
CA GLU A 98 4.13 -2.16 13.69
C GLU A 98 3.36 -0.85 13.57
N ALA A 99 4.05 0.25 13.22
CA ALA A 99 3.44 1.57 13.07
C ALA A 99 2.59 1.70 11.79
N ILE A 100 2.98 1.03 10.70
CA ILE A 100 2.39 1.30 9.36
C ILE A 100 1.59 0.13 8.78
N ALA A 101 1.82 -1.11 9.19
CA ALA A 101 1.30 -2.28 8.48
C ALA A 101 -0.22 -2.38 8.52
N GLY A 102 -0.87 -1.96 9.61
CA GLY A 102 -2.31 -2.06 9.75
C GLY A 102 -2.81 -3.50 9.50
N SER A 103 -3.59 -3.68 8.43
CA SER A 103 -4.09 -4.98 7.95
C SER A 103 -3.39 -5.49 6.69
N ALA A 104 -2.36 -4.79 6.19
CA ALA A 104 -1.62 -5.20 5.00
C ALA A 104 -1.03 -6.59 5.19
N THR A 105 -0.98 -7.36 4.10
CA THR A 105 -0.22 -8.61 4.11
C THR A 105 1.27 -8.26 3.96
N ILE A 106 2.11 -8.86 4.80
CA ILE A 106 3.57 -8.79 4.64
C ILE A 106 4.01 -10.00 3.82
N VAL A 107 4.84 -9.81 2.81
CA VAL A 107 5.50 -10.89 2.08
C VAL A 107 6.99 -10.81 2.37
N ALA A 108 7.55 -11.93 2.83
CA ALA A 108 8.93 -11.99 3.27
C ALA A 108 9.51 -13.41 3.16
N PRO A 109 10.85 -13.59 3.15
CA PRO A 109 11.44 -14.91 3.34
C PRO A 109 11.27 -15.41 4.78
N ALA A 110 11.46 -16.72 5.00
CA ALA A 110 11.34 -17.34 6.32
C ALA A 110 12.23 -16.67 7.38
N ALA A 111 13.46 -16.32 7.02
CA ALA A 111 14.42 -15.67 7.92
C ALA A 111 13.94 -14.31 8.45
N VAL A 112 13.16 -13.56 7.66
CA VAL A 112 12.53 -12.32 8.12
C VAL A 112 11.36 -12.64 9.04
N ALA A 113 10.47 -13.55 8.63
CA ALA A 113 9.31 -13.93 9.43
C ALA A 113 9.69 -14.43 10.84
N GLU A 114 10.80 -15.15 10.96
CA GLU A 114 11.35 -15.63 12.25
C GLU A 114 11.79 -14.50 13.20
N LYS A 115 12.15 -13.33 12.66
CA LYS A 115 12.55 -12.15 13.44
C LYS A 115 11.38 -11.25 13.82
N LEU A 116 10.22 -11.44 13.20
CA LEU A 116 9.05 -10.61 13.44
C LEU A 116 8.35 -10.97 14.76
N PRO A 117 7.83 -9.98 15.50
CA PRO A 117 6.96 -10.23 16.63
C PRO A 117 5.70 -10.99 16.18
N GLU A 118 5.07 -11.72 17.10
CA GLU A 118 4.00 -12.67 16.79
C GLU A 118 2.87 -12.06 15.95
N LYS A 119 2.47 -10.81 16.26
CA LYS A 119 1.43 -10.09 15.52
C LYS A 119 1.78 -9.93 14.04
N LEU A 120 2.96 -9.41 13.74
CA LEU A 120 3.41 -9.20 12.36
C LEU A 120 3.66 -10.53 11.66
N ARG A 121 4.22 -11.52 12.37
CA ARG A 121 4.45 -12.87 11.83
C ARG A 121 3.14 -13.53 11.37
N LYS A 122 2.04 -13.34 12.10
CA LYS A 122 0.70 -13.83 11.69
C LYS A 122 0.16 -13.13 10.44
N GLN A 123 0.59 -11.90 10.16
CA GLN A 123 0.25 -11.14 8.93
C GLN A 123 1.20 -11.45 7.77
N THR A 124 2.21 -12.31 7.99
CA THR A 124 3.27 -12.57 7.02
C THR A 124 2.96 -13.81 6.19
N THR A 125 2.90 -13.64 4.89
CA THR A 125 3.00 -14.72 3.90
C THR A 125 4.48 -14.95 3.60
N VAL A 126 4.98 -16.11 4.04
CA VAL A 126 6.34 -16.54 3.71
C VAL A 126 6.38 -17.04 2.27
N LEU A 127 7.36 -16.56 1.49
CA LEU A 127 7.70 -17.10 0.17
C LEU A 127 9.18 -17.50 0.14
N ALA A 128 9.45 -18.73 -0.32
CA ALA A 128 10.80 -19.19 -0.60
C ALA A 128 11.28 -18.72 -1.98
N ASN A 129 12.59 -18.71 -2.19
CA ASN A 129 13.18 -18.45 -3.51
C ASN A 129 12.57 -19.38 -4.58
N GLY A 130 12.09 -18.80 -5.68
CA GLY A 130 11.44 -19.49 -6.80
C GLY A 130 9.93 -19.68 -6.66
N GLU A 131 9.33 -19.29 -5.53
CA GLU A 131 7.88 -19.37 -5.35
C GLU A 131 7.16 -18.15 -5.92
N THR A 132 5.96 -18.39 -6.44
CA THR A 132 5.04 -17.36 -6.91
C THR A 132 3.71 -17.45 -6.18
N LYS A 133 3.14 -16.32 -5.79
CA LYS A 133 1.81 -16.26 -5.17
C LYS A 133 1.11 -14.95 -5.47
N THR A 134 -0.21 -14.98 -5.64
CA THR A 134 -1.02 -13.76 -5.64
C THR A 134 -1.34 -13.34 -4.20
N VAL A 135 -0.96 -12.13 -3.83
CA VAL A 135 -1.19 -11.54 -2.51
C VAL A 135 -1.81 -10.16 -2.69
N ALA A 136 -2.90 -9.87 -1.97
CA ALA A 136 -3.65 -8.61 -2.11
C ALA A 136 -4.04 -8.27 -3.57
N GLY A 137 -4.24 -9.28 -4.42
CA GLY A 137 -4.56 -9.10 -5.85
C GLY A 137 -3.35 -8.81 -6.75
N VAL A 138 -2.13 -8.81 -6.22
CA VAL A 138 -0.87 -8.60 -6.95
C VAL A 138 -0.14 -9.94 -7.08
N GLY A 139 0.35 -10.29 -8.27
CA GLY A 139 1.21 -11.45 -8.46
C GLY A 139 2.61 -11.16 -7.95
N VAL A 140 3.14 -12.01 -7.06
CA VAL A 140 4.47 -11.83 -6.46
C VAL A 140 5.31 -13.07 -6.74
N GLU A 141 6.44 -12.90 -7.41
CA GLU A 141 7.47 -13.94 -7.58
C GLU A 141 8.69 -13.61 -6.72
N ALA A 142 9.12 -14.55 -5.88
CA ALA A 142 10.30 -14.41 -5.04
C ALA A 142 11.54 -14.94 -5.77
N LEU A 143 12.54 -14.08 -5.99
CA LEU A 143 13.79 -14.43 -6.64
C LEU A 143 14.94 -14.54 -5.62
N PRO A 144 15.94 -15.42 -5.86
CA PRO A 144 17.13 -15.44 -5.03
C PRO A 144 17.89 -14.12 -5.03
N MET A 145 18.17 -13.59 -3.84
CA MET A 145 19.05 -12.44 -3.60
C MET A 145 20.26 -12.90 -2.78
N TYR A 146 21.47 -12.75 -3.32
CA TYR A 146 22.70 -13.14 -2.63
C TYR A 146 23.95 -12.51 -3.28
N ASN A 147 25.04 -12.46 -2.51
CA ASN A 147 26.33 -12.01 -3.01
C ASN A 147 26.99 -13.10 -3.88
N LEU A 148 27.65 -12.72 -4.96
CA LEU A 148 28.30 -13.69 -5.87
C LEU A 148 29.76 -14.00 -5.50
N THR A 149 30.42 -13.12 -4.73
CA THR A 149 31.83 -13.30 -4.36
C THR A 149 31.96 -14.05 -3.03
N ALA A 150 32.90 -14.99 -2.97
CA ALA A 150 33.07 -15.90 -1.84
C ALA A 150 33.18 -15.16 -0.49
N ASP A 151 34.02 -14.11 -0.41
CA ASP A 151 34.25 -13.34 0.81
C ASP A 151 33.01 -12.57 1.31
N ARG A 152 32.03 -12.36 0.44
CA ARG A 152 30.81 -11.59 0.72
C ARG A 152 29.59 -12.46 0.95
N LEU A 153 29.64 -13.77 0.67
CA LEU A 153 28.54 -14.72 0.88
C LEU A 153 28.06 -14.75 2.34
N LYS A 154 28.96 -14.54 3.30
CA LYS A 154 28.63 -14.44 4.73
C LYS A 154 27.64 -13.33 5.06
N PHE A 155 27.58 -12.29 4.23
CA PHE A 155 26.65 -11.18 4.41
C PHE A 155 25.29 -11.46 3.78
N HIS A 156 25.25 -12.16 2.64
CA HIS A 156 24.01 -12.55 1.94
C HIS A 156 24.21 -13.90 1.26
N ASN A 157 23.77 -14.97 1.92
CA ASN A 157 23.81 -16.32 1.39
C ASN A 157 22.52 -16.64 0.62
N LYS A 158 22.64 -17.46 -0.43
CA LYS A 158 21.51 -17.88 -1.25
C LYS A 158 20.44 -18.56 -0.39
N GLY A 159 19.17 -18.21 -0.62
CA GLY A 159 18.03 -18.77 0.11
C GLY A 159 17.63 -18.03 1.39
N ARG A 160 18.42 -17.06 1.88
CA ARG A 160 18.05 -16.28 3.07
C ARG A 160 17.08 -15.14 2.75
N GLY A 161 17.42 -14.37 1.72
CA GLY A 161 16.68 -13.19 1.28
C GLY A 161 15.95 -13.40 -0.04
N ASN A 162 15.03 -12.50 -0.37
CA ASN A 162 14.28 -12.47 -1.62
C ASN A 162 14.43 -11.12 -2.35
N GLY A 163 14.66 -11.15 -3.66
CA GLY A 163 14.16 -10.11 -4.56
C GLY A 163 12.70 -10.41 -4.94
N TYR A 164 11.97 -9.43 -5.46
CA TYR A 164 10.57 -9.63 -5.88
C TYR A 164 10.31 -9.07 -7.27
N VAL A 165 9.52 -9.80 -8.06
CA VAL A 165 8.84 -9.29 -9.26
C VAL A 165 7.37 -9.15 -8.93
N VAL A 166 6.81 -7.97 -9.20
CA VAL A 166 5.43 -7.56 -8.92
C VAL A 166 4.81 -6.81 -10.09
#